data_AF-A0A1G4K156-F1
#
_entry.id   AF-A0A1G4K156-F1
#
_cell.length_a   1.000
_cell.length_b   1.000
_cell.length_c   1.000
_cell.angle_alpha   90.00
_cell.angle_beta   90.00
_cell.angle_gamma   90.00
#
_symmetry.space_group_name_H-M   'P 1'
#
loop_
_entity.id
_entity.type
_entity.pdbx_description
1 polymer ?
#
loop_
_entity_poly.entity_id
_entity_poly.type
_entity_poly.pdbx_seq_one_letter_code
_entity_poly.pdbx_strand_id
1 'polypeptide(L)'
;MVAKKRSQLRTKAALRLGQGKSADEKNETVEQLNLPEDPKAFLHQARESKKDKILNKSQSFLSKLHEDTSLSGSISKSALRRRKRKTRDQLKPRMEDLLVSLQQDGVEDATSDLTNDATLQDSGDKPTRNVTRVSRTTPHLETGSVLIRKNEPSIRNQRGAKQLTGKEIDRFQNVLQNKQFQQSPFAALKEVIQAQKH
;
A
#
# COMPACT_ATOMS: atom_id res chain seq x y z
N MET A 1 -9.71 20.59 -0.79
CA MET A 1 -8.84 19.68 -1.59
C MET A 1 -9.64 18.46 -2.02
N VAL A 2 -10.07 18.39 -3.28
CA VAL A 2 -10.88 17.29 -3.82
C VAL A 2 -9.99 16.06 -4.04
N ALA A 3 -10.41 14.90 -3.52
CA ALA A 3 -9.67 13.66 -3.64
C ALA A 3 -9.52 13.27 -5.13
N LYS A 4 -8.30 13.38 -5.68
CA LYS A 4 -7.95 12.89 -7.02
C LYS A 4 -8.29 11.39 -7.10
N LYS A 5 -9.26 11.03 -7.94
CA LYS A 5 -9.62 9.61 -8.18
C LYS A 5 -8.39 8.87 -8.70
N ARG A 6 -7.96 7.81 -7.99
CA ARG A 6 -6.94 6.89 -8.49
C ARG A 6 -7.55 6.01 -9.58
N SER A 7 -7.34 6.42 -10.83
CA SER A 7 -7.76 5.65 -12.00
C SER A 7 -6.94 4.36 -12.11
N GLN A 8 -7.61 3.21 -12.04
CA GLN A 8 -6.98 1.90 -12.23
C GLN A 8 -6.82 1.59 -13.73
N LEU A 9 -5.89 0.69 -14.06
CA LEU A 9 -5.64 0.27 -15.45
C LEU A 9 -6.93 -0.21 -16.14
N ARG A 10 -7.81 -0.92 -15.41
CA ARG A 10 -9.11 -1.39 -15.92
C ARG A 10 -10.05 -0.24 -16.28
N THR A 11 -10.12 0.81 -15.46
CA THR A 11 -10.93 2.00 -15.78
C THR A 11 -10.33 2.81 -16.93
N LYS A 12 -9.00 2.85 -17.06
CA LYS A 12 -8.33 3.50 -18.20
C LYS A 12 -8.53 2.72 -19.51
N ALA A 13 -8.48 1.39 -19.45
CA ALA A 13 -8.72 0.52 -20.60
C ALA A 13 -10.19 0.60 -21.05
N ALA A 14 -11.15 0.61 -20.12
CA ALA A 14 -12.56 0.78 -20.43
C ALA A 14 -12.87 2.13 -21.08
N LEU A 15 -12.25 3.23 -20.61
CA LEU A 15 -12.38 4.54 -21.24
C LEU A 15 -11.81 4.57 -22.66
N ARG A 16 -10.70 3.87 -22.92
CA ARG A 16 -10.11 3.77 -24.27
C ARG A 16 -10.94 2.90 -25.21
N LEU A 17 -11.61 1.86 -24.70
CA LEU A 17 -12.54 1.04 -25.50
C LEU A 17 -13.84 1.80 -25.81
N GLY A 18 -14.30 2.65 -24.89
CA GLY A 18 -15.49 3.48 -25.06
C GLY A 18 -15.26 4.73 -25.92
N GLN A 19 -14.02 5.19 -26.05
CA GLN A 19 -13.61 6.22 -27.00
C GLN A 19 -13.28 5.59 -28.36
N GLY A 20 -14.26 4.91 -28.96
CA GLY A 20 -14.24 4.71 -30.40
C GLY A 20 -14.27 6.09 -31.05
N LYS A 21 -13.25 6.40 -31.87
CA LYS A 21 -13.13 7.57 -32.77
C LYS A 21 -14.48 8.25 -33.03
N SER A 22 -14.81 9.28 -32.28
CA SER A 22 -15.93 10.14 -32.58
C SER A 22 -15.50 11.59 -32.38
N ALA A 23 -15.39 12.27 -33.52
CA ALA A 23 -15.58 13.70 -33.69
C ALA A 23 -14.68 14.61 -32.84
N ASP A 24 -13.43 14.78 -33.28
CA ASP A 24 -12.80 16.10 -33.42
C ASP A 24 -11.34 15.88 -33.80
N GLU A 25 -11.06 15.86 -35.11
CA GLU A 25 -9.89 16.54 -35.68
C GLU A 25 -9.91 16.42 -37.22
N LYS A 26 -9.93 17.61 -37.85
CA LYS A 26 -9.37 17.95 -39.17
C LYS A 26 -10.26 17.73 -40.41
N ASN A 27 -11.06 18.76 -40.67
CA ASN A 27 -11.17 19.35 -42.01
C ASN A 27 -9.79 19.84 -42.48
N GLU A 28 -8.94 18.93 -42.95
CA GLU A 28 -7.89 19.27 -43.90
C GLU A 28 -8.08 18.33 -45.09
N THR A 29 -8.41 18.94 -46.23
CA THR A 29 -8.36 18.32 -47.55
C THR A 29 -6.94 17.81 -47.80
N VAL A 30 -6.68 16.57 -47.40
CA VAL A 30 -5.50 15.83 -47.83
C VAL A 30 -5.76 15.45 -49.28
N GLU A 31 -5.13 16.16 -50.20
CA GLU A 31 -4.98 15.69 -51.57
C GLU A 31 -4.46 14.25 -51.52
N GLN A 32 -5.21 13.34 -52.15
CA GLN A 32 -4.75 11.98 -52.40
C GLN A 32 -3.56 12.07 -53.35
N LEU A 33 -2.37 12.27 -52.81
CA LEU A 33 -1.14 11.97 -53.52
C LEU A 33 -1.16 10.45 -53.75
N ASN A 34 -1.49 10.07 -54.99
CA ASN A 34 -1.31 8.72 -55.52
C ASN A 34 0.20 8.43 -55.55
N LEU A 35 0.77 8.10 -54.40
CA LEU A 35 2.09 7.48 -54.36
C LEU A 35 1.94 6.05 -54.92
N PRO A 36 2.89 5.59 -55.75
CA PRO A 36 2.89 4.21 -56.21
C PRO A 36 2.91 3.25 -55.02
N GLU A 37 2.12 2.19 -55.08
CA GLU A 37 2.08 1.16 -54.04
C GLU A 37 3.49 0.58 -53.86
N ASP A 38 4.11 0.84 -52.72
CA ASP A 38 5.42 0.32 -52.38
C ASP A 38 5.32 -1.22 -52.31
N PRO A 39 6.03 -1.98 -53.16
CA PRO A 39 5.92 -3.44 -53.21
C PRO A 39 6.35 -4.13 -51.90
N LYS A 40 6.94 -3.39 -50.95
CA LYS A 40 7.28 -3.86 -49.60
C LYS A 40 6.25 -3.50 -48.53
N ALA A 41 5.18 -2.76 -48.85
CA ALA A 41 4.17 -2.35 -47.85
C ALA A 41 3.47 -3.54 -47.17
N PHE A 42 3.34 -4.67 -47.89
CA PHE A 42 2.72 -5.90 -47.37
C PHE A 42 3.72 -6.89 -46.77
N LEU A 43 5.02 -6.61 -46.90
CA LEU A 43 6.05 -7.46 -46.30
C LEU A 43 6.29 -6.97 -44.87
N HIS A 44 5.70 -7.66 -43.90
CA HIS A 44 5.95 -7.43 -42.47
C HIS A 44 7.39 -7.80 -42.09
N GLN A 45 8.34 -6.97 -42.53
CA GLN A 45 9.72 -7.05 -42.09
C GLN A 45 9.76 -6.63 -40.62
N ALA A 46 10.23 -7.53 -39.76
CA ALA A 46 10.49 -7.19 -38.38
C ALA A 46 11.54 -6.09 -38.35
N ARG A 47 11.17 -4.89 -37.87
CA ARG A 47 12.05 -3.72 -37.78
C ARG A 47 13.32 -3.94 -36.96
N GLU A 48 13.31 -4.95 -36.09
CA GLU A 48 14.43 -5.33 -35.21
C GLU A 48 14.44 -6.85 -35.05
N SER A 49 15.65 -7.43 -35.01
CA SER A 49 15.81 -8.86 -34.80
C SER A 49 15.39 -9.25 -33.36
N LYS A 50 15.12 -10.53 -33.13
CA LYS A 50 14.83 -11.03 -31.77
C LYS A 50 16.00 -10.75 -30.81
N LYS A 51 17.24 -10.82 -31.31
CA LYS A 51 18.45 -10.52 -30.55
C LYS A 51 18.48 -9.05 -30.13
N ASP A 52 18.19 -8.15 -31.07
CA ASP A 52 18.16 -6.70 -30.80
C ASP A 52 17.03 -6.33 -29.84
N LYS A 53 15.84 -6.94 -29.98
CA LYS A 53 14.74 -6.79 -29.02
C LYS A 53 15.13 -7.15 -27.60
N ILE A 54 15.83 -8.27 -27.42
CA ILE A 54 16.28 -8.72 -26.11
C ILE A 54 17.34 -7.77 -25.55
N LEU A 55 18.26 -7.33 -26.40
CA LEU A 55 19.32 -6.39 -26.04
C LEU A 55 18.71 -5.03 -25.61
N ASN A 56 17.84 -4.45 -26.43
CA ASN A 56 17.10 -3.22 -26.13
C ASN A 56 16.30 -3.32 -24.84
N LYS A 57 15.65 -4.47 -24.59
CA LYS A 57 14.90 -4.73 -23.35
C LYS A 57 15.82 -4.80 -22.13
N SER A 58 16.98 -5.43 -22.25
CA SER A 58 17.97 -5.52 -21.17
C SER A 58 18.59 -4.15 -20.87
N GLN A 59 18.95 -3.37 -21.89
CA GLN A 59 19.48 -2.02 -21.73
C GLN A 59 18.45 -1.06 -21.13
N SER A 60 17.20 -1.12 -21.60
CA SER A 60 16.08 -0.34 -21.03
C SER A 60 15.78 -0.70 -19.58
N PHE A 61 16.11 -1.92 -19.14
CA PHE A 61 15.97 -2.35 -17.75
C PHE A 61 17.12 -1.82 -16.89
N LEU A 62 18.35 -1.89 -17.40
CA LEU A 62 19.53 -1.35 -16.71
C LEU A 62 19.44 0.18 -16.56
N SER A 63 19.02 0.89 -17.60
CA SER A 63 18.84 2.35 -17.53
C SER A 63 17.83 2.75 -16.44
N LYS A 64 16.68 2.05 -16.38
CA LYS A 64 15.68 2.25 -15.31
C LYS A 64 16.25 1.96 -13.92
N LEU A 65 17.06 0.91 -13.76
CA LEU A 65 17.71 0.63 -12.49
C LEU A 65 18.69 1.74 -12.08
N HIS A 66 19.48 2.28 -13.01
CA HIS A 66 20.41 3.36 -12.73
C HIS A 66 19.68 4.66 -12.37
N GLU A 67 18.60 5.00 -13.07
CA GLU A 67 17.74 6.15 -12.75
C GLU A 67 17.09 6.01 -11.37
N ASP A 68 16.51 4.83 -11.07
CA ASP A 68 15.80 4.55 -9.81
C ASP A 68 16.73 4.42 -8.58
N THR A 69 18.03 4.19 -8.78
CA THR A 69 19.00 4.04 -7.68
C THR A 69 19.36 5.38 -7.03
N SER A 70 19.26 6.49 -7.76
CA SER A 70 19.57 7.84 -7.26
C SER A 70 18.51 8.40 -6.28
N LEU A 71 17.29 7.85 -6.27
CA LEU A 71 16.12 8.40 -5.57
C LEU A 71 15.54 7.41 -4.54
N SER A 72 16.38 6.82 -3.68
CA SER A 72 16.05 6.21 -2.36
C SER A 72 14.69 5.46 -2.18
N GLY A 73 14.13 4.89 -3.25
CA GLY A 73 12.75 4.40 -3.31
C GLY A 73 12.53 3.18 -4.20
N SER A 74 13.62 2.56 -4.69
CA SER A 74 13.63 1.53 -5.74
C SER A 74 12.95 0.20 -5.39
N ILE A 75 12.57 -0.02 -4.14
CA ILE A 75 11.87 -1.25 -3.72
C ILE A 75 10.43 -0.91 -3.35
N SER A 76 9.50 -1.40 -4.17
CA SER A 76 8.07 -1.32 -3.85
C SER A 76 7.78 -1.94 -2.47
N LYS A 77 6.78 -1.40 -1.76
CA LYS A 77 6.37 -1.93 -0.44
C LYS A 77 6.07 -3.44 -0.48
N SER A 78 5.55 -3.96 -1.60
CA SER A 78 5.30 -5.39 -1.79
C SER A 78 6.61 -6.19 -1.85
N ALA A 79 7.59 -5.72 -2.62
CA ALA A 79 8.90 -6.35 -2.72
C ALA A 79 9.63 -6.35 -1.36
N LEU A 80 9.58 -5.24 -0.61
CA LEU A 80 10.15 -5.18 0.75
C LEU A 80 9.46 -6.18 1.70
N ARG A 81 8.13 -6.28 1.64
CA ARG A 81 7.36 -7.24 2.45
C ARG A 81 7.74 -8.69 2.11
N ARG A 82 7.90 -9.00 0.82
CA ARG A 82 8.33 -10.33 0.36
C ARG A 82 9.73 -10.67 0.85
N ARG A 83 10.69 -9.74 0.72
CA ARG A 83 12.06 -9.90 1.27
C ARG A 83 12.02 -10.17 2.77
N LYS A 84 11.30 -9.35 3.54
CA LYS A 84 11.15 -9.51 4.98
C LYS A 84 10.45 -10.81 5.40
N ARG A 85 9.52 -11.33 4.58
CA ARG A 85 8.91 -12.64 4.84
C ARG A 85 9.92 -13.76 4.62
N LYS A 86 10.62 -13.76 3.48
CA LYS A 86 11.67 -14.74 3.18
C LYS A 86 12.76 -14.77 4.26
N THR A 87 13.28 -13.61 4.67
CA THR A 87 14.29 -13.55 5.73
C THR A 87 13.76 -14.07 7.06
N ARG A 88 12.50 -13.76 7.41
CA ARG A 88 11.87 -14.32 8.60
C ARG A 88 11.70 -15.83 8.51
N ASP A 89 11.33 -16.34 7.34
CA ASP A 89 11.13 -17.77 7.12
C ASP A 89 12.45 -18.55 7.12
N GLN A 90 13.55 -17.90 6.74
CA GLN A 90 14.93 -18.42 6.87
C GLN A 90 15.42 -18.42 8.32
N LEU A 91 15.07 -17.38 9.10
CA LEU A 91 15.43 -17.24 10.51
C LEU A 91 14.48 -18.00 11.47
N LYS A 92 13.46 -18.68 10.95
CA LYS A 92 12.65 -19.57 11.78
C LYS A 92 13.52 -20.78 12.15
N PRO A 93 13.44 -21.26 13.39
CA PRO A 93 14.16 -22.46 13.78
C PRO A 93 13.73 -23.61 12.86
N ARG A 94 14.72 -24.19 12.18
CA ARG A 94 14.53 -25.40 11.37
C ARG A 94 15.39 -26.51 11.97
N MET A 95 14.82 -27.71 12.04
CA MET A 95 15.53 -28.87 12.57
C MET A 95 16.82 -29.17 11.80
N GLU A 96 16.81 -28.93 10.48
CA GLU A 96 18.00 -29.10 9.63
C GLU A 96 19.18 -28.22 10.06
N ASP A 97 18.92 -26.97 10.47
CA ASP A 97 19.94 -26.02 10.93
C ASP A 97 20.44 -26.37 12.34
N LEU A 98 19.55 -26.87 13.20
CA LEU A 98 19.90 -27.36 14.54
C LEU A 98 20.79 -28.60 14.48
N LEU A 99 20.51 -29.55 13.58
CA LEU A 99 21.31 -30.76 13.40
C LEU A 99 22.69 -30.43 12.83
N VAL A 100 22.77 -29.51 11.87
CA VAL A 100 24.07 -29.04 11.32
C VAL A 100 24.86 -28.27 12.38
N SER A 101 24.20 -27.42 13.17
CA SER A 101 24.87 -26.67 14.24
C SER A 101 25.35 -27.58 15.38
N LEU A 102 24.57 -28.60 15.77
CA LEU A 102 24.96 -29.61 16.76
C LEU A 102 26.18 -30.44 16.32
N GLN A 103 26.22 -30.82 15.04
CA GLN A 103 27.39 -31.49 14.47
C GLN A 103 28.61 -30.57 14.42
N GLN A 104 28.40 -29.29 14.10
CA GLN A 104 29.47 -28.29 14.04
C GLN A 104 30.00 -27.90 15.43
N ASP A 105 29.15 -27.89 16.45
CA ASP A 105 29.50 -27.63 17.84
C ASP A 105 30.09 -28.86 18.56
N GLY A 106 30.30 -29.98 17.85
CA GLY A 106 31.02 -31.15 18.37
C GLY A 106 30.29 -31.95 19.44
N VAL A 107 28.95 -31.84 19.51
CA VAL A 107 28.14 -32.47 20.57
C VAL A 107 27.86 -33.95 20.31
N GLU A 108 28.02 -34.43 19.08
CA GLU A 108 27.81 -35.86 18.79
C GLU A 108 28.80 -36.78 19.54
N ASP A 109 30.03 -36.32 19.78
CA ASP A 109 31.05 -37.08 20.53
C ASP A 109 30.73 -37.21 22.03
N ALA A 110 29.83 -36.38 22.58
CA ALA A 110 29.48 -36.42 24.01
C ALA A 110 28.29 -37.36 24.31
N THR A 111 27.54 -37.80 23.29
CA THR A 111 26.32 -38.60 23.48
C THR A 111 26.50 -40.10 23.22
N SER A 112 27.60 -40.50 22.58
CA SER A 112 27.97 -41.91 22.43
C SER A 112 28.36 -42.57 23.77
N ASP A 113 28.85 -41.79 24.74
CA ASP A 113 29.28 -42.29 26.05
C ASP A 113 28.17 -42.35 27.13
N LEU A 114 26.96 -41.81 26.85
CA LEU A 114 25.90 -41.66 27.87
C LEU A 114 24.72 -42.63 27.71
N THR A 115 24.78 -43.62 26.80
CA THR A 115 23.65 -44.54 26.55
C THR A 115 23.51 -45.69 27.55
N ASN A 116 24.23 -45.66 28.69
CA ASN A 116 24.25 -46.78 29.64
C ASN A 116 23.86 -46.46 31.10
N ASP A 117 23.34 -45.29 31.48
CA ASP A 117 22.87 -45.13 32.87
C ASP A 117 21.82 -44.04 33.13
N ALA A 118 20.87 -44.37 34.04
CA ALA A 118 19.91 -43.51 34.75
C ALA A 118 18.88 -42.70 33.91
N THR A 119 17.57 -42.97 33.91
CA THR A 119 16.55 -42.98 34.99
C THR A 119 16.56 -41.77 35.94
N LEU A 120 15.43 -41.03 35.93
CA LEU A 120 14.83 -40.15 36.96
C LEU A 120 15.17 -38.63 37.08
N GLN A 121 14.07 -37.88 37.27
CA GLN A 121 13.86 -36.50 37.83
C GLN A 121 14.09 -35.32 36.87
N ASP A 122 13.04 -34.57 36.47
CA ASP A 122 12.22 -33.61 37.24
C ASP A 122 13.00 -32.43 37.82
N SER A 123 12.97 -31.31 37.10
CA SER A 123 12.83 -29.97 37.70
C SER A 123 12.53 -28.98 36.59
N GLY A 124 11.30 -28.46 36.61
CA GLY A 124 10.86 -27.42 35.70
C GLY A 124 11.59 -26.11 35.94
N ASP A 125 12.01 -25.47 34.85
CA ASP A 125 12.36 -24.05 34.87
C ASP A 125 11.71 -23.36 33.67
N LYS A 126 10.69 -22.55 33.95
CA LYS A 126 9.97 -21.78 32.93
C LYS A 126 10.64 -20.40 32.83
N PRO A 127 11.14 -19.99 31.65
CA PRO A 127 11.73 -18.66 31.52
C PRO A 127 10.64 -17.58 31.64
N THR A 128 10.70 -16.81 32.72
CA THR A 128 9.85 -15.62 32.94
C THR A 128 10.20 -14.55 31.90
N ARG A 129 9.32 -14.35 30.92
CA ARG A 129 9.40 -13.22 29.98
C ARG A 129 9.14 -11.90 30.72
N ASN A 130 10.17 -11.10 30.89
CA ASN A 130 10.07 -9.70 31.30
C ASN A 130 9.37 -8.89 30.19
N VAL A 131 8.04 -8.73 30.28
CA VAL A 131 7.26 -7.87 29.39
C VAL A 131 7.30 -6.45 29.93
N THR A 132 8.14 -5.60 29.34
CA THR A 132 8.13 -4.16 29.58
C THR A 132 6.79 -3.58 29.09
N ARG A 133 5.90 -3.24 30.02
CA ARG A 133 4.61 -2.64 29.71
C ARG A 133 4.82 -1.16 29.35
N VAL A 134 4.88 -0.87 28.05
CA VAL A 134 4.96 0.50 27.53
C VAL A 134 3.64 1.21 27.79
N SER A 135 3.59 1.99 28.87
CA SER A 135 2.54 2.97 29.13
C SER A 135 2.65 4.10 28.10
N ARG A 136 1.71 4.17 27.16
CA ARG A 136 1.59 5.32 26.25
C ARG A 136 0.97 6.47 27.03
N THR A 137 1.74 7.52 27.24
CA THR A 137 1.23 8.82 27.70
C THR A 137 0.19 9.32 26.71
N THR A 138 -1.02 9.60 27.19
CA THR A 138 -2.06 10.27 26.42
C THR A 138 -1.62 11.72 26.17
N PRO A 139 -1.50 12.17 24.91
CA PRO A 139 -1.14 13.56 24.64
C PRO A 139 -2.22 14.49 25.17
N HIS A 140 -1.80 15.47 25.97
CA HIS A 140 -2.64 16.58 26.43
C HIS A 140 -3.14 17.35 25.19
N LEU A 141 -4.46 17.40 25.02
CA LEU A 141 -5.09 18.04 23.87
C LEU A 141 -5.13 19.55 24.10
N GLU A 142 -4.50 20.30 23.20
CA GLU A 142 -4.73 21.73 23.12
C GLU A 142 -6.17 21.99 22.62
N THR A 143 -6.82 22.95 23.26
CA THR A 143 -8.18 23.42 22.98
C THR A 143 -8.29 23.83 21.51
N GLY A 144 -8.99 23.03 20.71
CA GLY A 144 -9.18 23.26 19.27
C GLY A 144 -8.64 22.16 18.35
N SER A 145 -7.89 21.19 18.87
CA SER A 145 -7.47 20.02 18.09
C SER A 145 -8.59 18.96 18.03
N VAL A 146 -9.12 18.69 16.82
CA VAL A 146 -10.12 17.63 16.63
C VAL A 146 -9.44 16.28 16.82
N LEU A 147 -9.87 15.55 17.86
CA LEU A 147 -9.42 14.18 18.12
C LEU A 147 -9.73 13.28 16.92
N ILE A 148 -8.71 12.95 16.14
CA ILE A 148 -8.83 11.97 15.06
C ILE A 148 -8.97 10.59 15.70
N ARG A 149 -10.22 10.14 15.88
CA ARG A 149 -10.51 8.80 16.38
C ARG A 149 -10.12 7.77 15.33
N LYS A 150 -9.50 6.67 15.79
CA LYS A 150 -9.14 5.54 14.92
C LYS A 150 -10.44 4.91 14.40
N ASN A 151 -10.47 4.58 13.10
CA ASN A 151 -11.62 3.97 12.40
C ASN A 151 -12.78 4.90 12.02
N GLU A 152 -12.64 6.22 12.17
CA GLU A 152 -13.63 7.15 11.62
C GLU A 152 -13.43 7.40 10.11
N PRO A 153 -14.53 7.64 9.37
CA PRO A 153 -14.43 7.97 7.94
C PRO A 153 -13.61 9.25 7.75
N SER A 154 -12.69 9.21 6.80
CA SER A 154 -11.76 10.32 6.52
C SER A 154 -12.09 10.99 5.19
N ILE A 155 -12.06 12.32 5.16
CA ILE A 155 -12.20 13.15 3.94
C ILE A 155 -11.16 12.81 2.87
N ARG A 156 -10.02 12.21 3.27
CA ARG A 156 -8.92 11.88 2.37
C ARG A 156 -9.26 10.67 1.48
N ASN A 157 -10.15 9.79 1.92
CA ASN A 157 -10.61 8.64 1.14
C ASN A 157 -11.98 8.95 0.52
N GLN A 158 -12.17 8.67 -0.78
CA GLN A 158 -13.44 8.94 -1.47
C GLN A 158 -14.65 8.27 -0.79
N ARG A 159 -14.50 7.01 -0.34
CA ARG A 159 -15.58 6.31 0.37
C ARG A 159 -15.88 6.96 1.72
N GLY A 160 -14.83 7.39 2.43
CA GLY A 160 -14.96 8.10 3.71
C GLY A 160 -15.60 9.47 3.53
N ALA A 161 -15.17 10.23 2.53
CA ALA A 161 -15.75 11.52 2.17
C ALA A 161 -17.26 11.40 1.86
N LYS A 162 -17.66 10.42 1.05
CA LYS A 162 -19.09 10.18 0.77
C LYS A 162 -19.89 9.88 2.04
N GLN A 163 -19.33 9.09 2.97
CA GLN A 163 -19.98 8.79 4.25
C GLN A 163 -20.06 10.01 5.16
N LEU A 164 -19.02 10.85 5.19
CA LEU A 164 -19.03 12.11 5.95
C LEU A 164 -20.09 13.07 5.40
N THR A 165 -20.17 13.24 4.08
CA THR A 165 -21.19 14.08 3.46
C THR A 165 -22.61 13.63 3.82
N GLY A 166 -22.88 12.31 3.83
CA GLY A 166 -24.18 11.79 4.29
C GLY A 166 -24.48 12.18 5.74
N LYS A 167 -23.52 11.94 6.65
CA LYS A 167 -23.65 12.32 8.06
C LYS A 167 -23.82 13.82 8.27
N GLU A 168 -23.17 14.64 7.45
CA GLU A 168 -23.29 16.10 7.49
C GLU A 168 -24.67 16.57 7.02
N ILE A 169 -25.23 15.94 5.98
CA ILE A 169 -26.60 16.20 5.53
C ILE A 169 -27.59 15.86 6.65
N ASP A 170 -27.46 14.69 7.27
CA ASP A 170 -28.35 14.27 8.36
C ASP A 170 -28.23 15.22 9.56
N ARG A 171 -27.00 15.60 9.94
CA ARG A 171 -26.76 16.58 11.01
C ARG A 171 -27.38 17.93 10.67
N PHE A 172 -27.25 18.39 9.43
CA PHE A 172 -27.82 19.66 8.98
C PHE A 172 -29.35 19.63 9.04
N GLN A 173 -29.98 18.54 8.60
CA GLN A 173 -31.43 18.37 8.72
C GLN A 173 -31.89 18.41 10.19
N ASN A 174 -31.16 17.76 11.09
CA ASN A 174 -31.47 17.79 12.53
C ASN A 174 -31.36 19.20 13.12
N VAL A 175 -30.35 19.98 12.70
CA VAL A 175 -30.19 21.38 13.13
C VAL A 175 -31.35 22.24 12.62
N LEU A 176 -31.77 22.06 11.37
CA LEU A 176 -32.92 22.77 10.80
C LEU A 176 -34.23 22.44 11.51
N GLN A 177 -34.40 21.23 12.03
CA GLN A 177 -35.60 20.82 12.77
C GLN A 177 -35.64 21.36 14.21
N ASN A 178 -34.51 21.83 14.75
CA ASN A 178 -34.45 22.31 16.12
C ASN A 178 -35.08 23.72 16.24
N LYS A 179 -36.21 23.80 16.96
CA LYS A 179 -36.95 25.05 17.19
C LYS A 179 -36.10 26.14 17.87
N GLN A 180 -35.21 25.75 18.79
CA GLN A 180 -34.32 26.71 19.47
C GLN A 180 -33.34 27.35 18.49
N PHE A 181 -32.83 26.56 17.53
CA PHE A 181 -31.94 27.05 16.48
C PHE A 181 -32.67 27.96 15.49
N GLN A 182 -33.93 27.66 15.17
CA GLN A 182 -34.76 28.52 14.30
C GLN A 182 -35.05 29.89 14.95
N GLN A 183 -35.27 29.93 16.27
CA GLN A 183 -35.55 31.17 16.99
C GLN A 183 -34.29 32.04 17.18
N SER A 184 -33.15 31.43 17.52
CA SER A 184 -31.92 32.17 17.81
C SER A 184 -30.65 31.37 17.46
N PRO A 185 -30.19 31.41 16.19
CA PRO A 185 -29.11 30.55 15.73
C PRO A 185 -27.78 30.84 16.44
N PHE A 186 -27.48 32.12 16.71
CA PHE A 186 -26.24 32.52 17.36
C PHE A 186 -26.22 32.24 18.87
N ALA A 187 -27.36 32.26 19.54
CA ALA A 187 -27.45 31.92 20.97
C ALA A 187 -27.24 30.40 21.17
N ALA A 188 -27.94 29.59 20.37
CA ALA A 188 -27.75 28.14 20.35
C ALA A 188 -26.30 27.76 20.00
N LEU A 189 -25.66 28.45 19.06
CA LEU A 189 -24.26 28.21 18.73
C LEU A 189 -23.31 28.54 19.89
N LYS A 190 -23.55 29.64 20.61
CA LYS A 190 -22.76 30.01 21.80
C LYS A 190 -22.85 28.93 22.89
N GLU A 191 -24.04 28.41 23.16
CA GLU A 191 -24.24 27.32 24.12
C GLU A 191 -23.48 26.05 23.71
N VAL A 192 -23.53 25.65 22.44
CA VAL A 192 -22.81 24.47 21.94
C VAL A 192 -21.29 24.64 22.08
N ILE A 193 -20.76 25.82 21.75
CA ILE A 193 -19.33 26.11 21.90
C ILE A 193 -18.92 26.07 23.38
N GLN A 194 -19.78 26.60 24.27
CA GLN A 194 -19.54 26.56 25.70
C GLN A 194 -19.57 25.12 26.24
N ALA A 195 -20.52 24.31 25.79
CA ALA A 195 -20.63 22.90 26.15
C ALA A 195 -19.44 22.05 25.64
N GLN A 196 -18.81 22.42 24.52
CA GLN A 196 -17.64 21.74 23.97
C GLN A 196 -16.33 22.09 24.69
N LYS A 197 -16.30 23.20 25.44
CA LYS A 197 -15.11 23.67 26.17
C LYS A 197 -14.91 22.95 27.52
N HIS A 198 -15.95 22.29 28.03
CA HIS A 198 -15.95 21.46 29.25
C HIS A 198 -15.88 19.98 28.89
#